data_AF-A0A015J9M4-F1
#
_entry.id   AF-A0A015J9M4-F1
#
_cell.length_a   1.000
_cell.length_b   1.000
_cell.length_c   1.000
_cell.angle_alpha   90.00
_cell.angle_beta   90.00
_cell.angle_gamma   90.00
#
_symmetry.space_group_name_H-M   'P 1'
#
loop_
_entity.id
_entity.type
_entity.pdbx_description
1 polymer ?
#
loop_
_entity_poly.entity_id
_entity_poly.type
_entity_poly.pdbx_seq_one_letter_code
_entity_poly.pdbx_strand_id
1 'polypeptide(L)'
;MSPVLTEPTKQFKECEESDQNYVPTIDLHDHNYQSAKNIVINTIQKYHSSNITRVRFITGRGNHTNSNGERAILYKTFPKWMSDITIDHLIDSYIQCNGFYLVILKSSDELEKELENTFFDINIIKQEASDGGDEAQLILGLMYLDGEGVKKNINEALKWLTKSAENGNVNAQILMGQLCFDGVGVNIKKKDARAFHWFHMAAEQGDVNAQLIVGHLLYEGKGGNKNVNEAFKWFEKAAEQNEVNAQFIVSRMYFNGEGIHQSNKKASKWIRRAAENGHPDAQFILGRMYAKGEGVKRKNAEEAIKWFKKAADQGHLEAGIITEIYV
;
A
#
# COMPACT_ATOMS: atom_id res chain seq x y z
N MET A 1 23.83 -11.44 7.97
CA MET A 1 24.75 -12.33 7.21
C MET A 1 26.16 -11.87 7.51
N SER A 2 27.11 -12.77 7.80
CA SER A 2 28.51 -12.37 8.00
C SER A 2 29.15 -11.97 6.66
N PRO A 3 29.92 -10.87 6.59
CA PRO A 3 30.50 -10.40 5.33
C PRO A 3 31.46 -11.45 4.74
N VAL A 4 31.29 -11.72 3.44
CA VAL A 4 31.97 -12.81 2.73
C VAL A 4 33.38 -12.39 2.34
N LEU A 5 34.37 -13.20 2.76
CA LEU A 5 35.76 -13.08 2.30
C LEU A 5 35.89 -13.68 0.90
N THR A 6 36.30 -12.91 -0.12
CA THR A 6 36.53 -13.43 -1.47
C THR A 6 38.00 -13.86 -1.67
N GLU A 7 38.23 -15.03 -2.27
CA GLU A 7 39.56 -15.65 -2.45
C GLU A 7 40.46 -15.01 -3.55
N PRO A 8 41.79 -15.19 -3.51
CA PRO A 8 42.77 -14.24 -4.08
C PRO A 8 43.02 -14.32 -5.59
N THR A 9 42.49 -15.30 -6.30
CA THR A 9 43.01 -15.66 -7.65
C THR A 9 42.50 -14.79 -8.80
N LYS A 10 41.53 -13.89 -8.58
CA LYS A 10 41.10 -12.84 -9.53
C LYS A 10 41.45 -11.40 -9.10
N GLN A 11 41.93 -11.19 -7.87
CA GLN A 11 41.97 -9.89 -7.19
C GLN A 11 43.12 -8.95 -7.58
N PHE A 12 44.21 -9.45 -8.16
CA PHE A 12 45.37 -8.58 -8.44
C PHE A 12 45.06 -7.45 -9.45
N LYS A 13 44.14 -7.66 -10.40
CA LYS A 13 43.71 -6.60 -11.33
C LYS A 13 42.76 -5.57 -10.69
N GLU A 14 41.90 -5.98 -9.76
CA GLU A 14 40.96 -5.06 -9.09
C GLU A 14 41.62 -4.17 -8.02
N CYS A 15 42.75 -4.61 -7.42
CA CYS A 15 43.50 -3.75 -6.48
C CYS A 15 44.26 -2.61 -7.22
N GLU A 16 44.50 -2.70 -8.55
CA GLU A 16 45.32 -1.75 -9.32
C GLU A 16 44.58 -0.99 -10.46
N GLU A 17 43.41 -1.44 -10.93
CA GLU A 17 42.67 -0.78 -12.02
C GLU A 17 41.29 -0.24 -11.57
N SER A 18 41.19 1.08 -11.32
CA SER A 18 40.05 1.92 -11.77
C SER A 18 40.24 3.37 -11.34
N ASP A 19 40.81 4.14 -12.25
CA ASP A 19 41.20 5.55 -12.11
C ASP A 19 40.01 6.52 -12.32
N GLN A 20 38.81 6.23 -11.80
CA GLN A 20 37.63 7.08 -12.05
C GLN A 20 36.66 7.34 -10.88
N ASN A 21 36.90 6.87 -9.65
CA ASN A 21 36.10 7.29 -8.49
C ASN A 21 36.99 7.50 -7.26
N TYR A 22 36.79 8.61 -6.55
CA TYR A 22 37.52 8.94 -5.32
C TYR A 22 37.28 7.87 -4.25
N VAL A 23 38.34 7.17 -3.82
CA VAL A 23 38.30 6.20 -2.72
C VAL A 23 39.04 6.78 -1.51
N PRO A 24 38.32 7.22 -0.45
CA PRO A 24 38.95 7.66 0.78
C PRO A 24 39.91 6.60 1.31
N THR A 25 41.14 7.02 1.62
CA THR A 25 42.18 6.15 2.15
C THR A 25 42.53 6.58 3.57
N ILE A 26 42.34 5.69 4.53
CA ILE A 26 42.60 5.92 5.96
C ILE A 26 43.78 5.08 6.38
N ASP A 27 44.80 5.73 6.92
CA ASP A 27 45.98 5.06 7.44
C ASP A 27 45.82 4.70 8.92
N LEU A 28 45.89 3.41 9.26
CA LEU A 28 45.79 2.90 10.62
C LEU A 28 47.18 2.54 11.20
N HIS A 29 48.25 2.75 10.44
CA HIS A 29 49.59 2.21 10.71
C HIS A 29 50.22 2.66 12.04
N ASP A 30 49.90 3.86 12.50
CA ASP A 30 50.44 4.45 13.73
C ASP A 30 49.44 4.46 14.89
N HIS A 31 48.28 3.83 14.70
CA HIS A 31 47.24 3.75 15.72
C HIS A 31 47.34 2.45 16.53
N ASN A 32 47.10 2.56 17.83
CA ASN A 32 46.90 1.38 18.67
C ASN A 32 45.60 0.65 18.32
N TYR A 33 45.47 -0.59 18.77
CA TYR A 33 44.33 -1.46 18.45
C TYR A 33 42.95 -0.79 18.67
N GLN A 34 42.75 -0.18 19.83
CA GLN A 34 41.45 0.41 20.20
C GLN A 34 41.14 1.66 19.38
N SER A 35 42.15 2.52 19.18
CA SER A 35 42.04 3.72 18.36
C SER A 35 41.74 3.37 16.91
N ALA A 36 42.44 2.39 16.34
CA ALA A 36 42.24 1.93 14.98
C ALA A 36 40.83 1.36 14.77
N LYS A 37 40.34 0.51 15.69
CA LYS A 37 38.97 -0.03 15.62
C LYS A 37 37.93 1.09 15.59
N ASN A 38 38.05 2.07 16.48
CA ASN A 38 37.11 3.19 16.54
C ASN A 38 37.16 4.06 15.27
N ILE A 39 38.35 4.29 14.72
CA ILE A 39 38.51 5.02 13.45
C ILE A 39 37.76 4.29 12.33
N VAL A 40 37.90 2.96 12.24
CA VAL A 40 37.20 2.15 11.23
C VAL A 40 35.68 2.29 11.34
N ILE A 41 35.13 2.10 12.55
CA ILE A 41 33.68 2.21 12.80
C ILE A 41 33.15 3.59 12.39
N ASN A 42 33.77 4.66 12.93
CA ASN A 42 33.33 6.03 12.67
C ASN A 42 33.47 6.40 11.18
N THR A 43 34.51 5.90 10.52
CA THR A 43 34.76 6.14 9.11
C THR A 43 33.69 5.49 8.24
N ILE A 44 33.35 4.22 8.52
CA ILE A 44 32.32 3.48 7.78
C ILE A 44 30.97 4.19 7.92
N GLN A 45 30.58 4.55 9.14
CA GLN A 45 29.33 5.28 9.39
C GLN A 45 29.30 6.62 8.66
N LYS A 46 30.38 7.42 8.76
CA LYS A 46 30.48 8.72 8.10
C LYS A 46 30.35 8.62 6.58
N TYR A 47 31.09 7.69 5.98
CA TYR A 47 31.14 7.58 4.52
C TYR A 47 29.88 6.93 3.94
N HIS A 48 29.26 6.01 4.67
CA HIS A 48 27.93 5.53 4.33
C HIS A 48 26.91 6.70 4.29
N SER A 49 26.87 7.56 5.31
CA SER A 49 26.00 8.76 5.31
C SER A 49 26.32 9.77 4.20
N SER A 50 27.48 9.64 3.54
CA SER A 50 27.91 10.50 2.43
C SER A 50 27.80 9.81 1.07
N ASN A 51 27.10 8.67 0.98
CA ASN A 51 26.95 7.85 -0.23
C ASN A 51 28.28 7.41 -0.89
N ILE A 52 29.34 7.28 -0.09
CA ILE A 52 30.60 6.72 -0.57
C ILE A 52 30.55 5.20 -0.37
N THR A 53 30.67 4.45 -1.46
CA THR A 53 30.50 2.98 -1.47
C THR A 53 31.81 2.21 -1.28
N ARG A 54 32.97 2.90 -1.24
CA ARG A 54 34.28 2.24 -1.11
C ARG A 54 35.20 3.02 -0.19
N VAL A 55 35.83 2.34 0.77
CA VAL A 55 36.81 2.93 1.68
C VAL A 55 38.03 2.03 1.80
N ARG A 56 39.22 2.60 1.66
CA ARG A 56 40.50 1.88 1.80
C ARG A 56 41.08 2.12 3.20
N PHE A 57 41.44 1.05 3.91
CA PHE A 57 42.11 1.11 5.21
C PHE A 57 43.50 0.49 5.13
N ILE A 58 44.54 1.29 5.33
CA ILE A 58 45.92 0.80 5.41
C ILE A 58 46.12 0.20 6.80
N THR A 59 46.25 -1.12 6.87
CA THR A 59 46.40 -1.88 8.13
C THR A 59 47.84 -2.31 8.38
N GLY A 60 48.75 -2.01 7.44
CA GLY A 60 50.14 -2.48 7.47
C GLY A 60 50.29 -3.91 6.97
N ARG A 61 51.52 -4.39 6.81
CA ARG A 61 51.80 -5.76 6.38
C ARG A 61 51.79 -6.70 7.60
N GLY A 62 51.27 -7.91 7.45
CA GLY A 62 51.16 -8.90 8.53
C GLY A 62 52.46 -9.32 9.23
N ASN A 63 53.62 -8.96 8.68
CA ASN A 63 54.95 -9.31 9.21
C ASN A 63 55.70 -8.10 9.81
N HIS A 64 55.13 -6.89 9.78
CA HIS A 64 55.78 -5.67 10.28
C HIS A 64 55.05 -5.13 11.50
N THR A 65 55.81 -4.69 12.51
CA THR A 65 55.30 -4.12 13.77
C THR A 65 55.81 -2.70 13.98
N ASN A 66 55.03 -1.87 14.69
CA ASN A 66 55.53 -0.61 15.25
C ASN A 66 56.29 -0.92 16.56
N SER A 67 56.82 0.11 17.24
CA SER A 67 57.50 -0.03 18.54
C SER A 67 56.64 -0.68 19.64
N ASN A 68 55.33 -0.73 19.46
CA ASN A 68 54.36 -1.32 20.39
C ASN A 68 53.90 -2.74 19.97
N GLY A 69 54.35 -3.26 18.82
CA GLY A 69 53.96 -4.59 18.33
C GLY A 69 52.64 -4.64 17.54
N GLU A 70 51.99 -3.52 17.23
CA GLU A 70 50.55 -3.50 16.92
C GLU A 70 50.19 -3.68 15.43
N ARG A 71 51.01 -3.21 14.49
CA ARG A 71 50.67 -3.24 13.04
C ARG A 71 50.30 -4.63 12.51
N ALA A 72 51.07 -5.67 12.88
CA ALA A 72 50.75 -7.05 12.53
C ALA A 72 49.45 -7.57 13.17
N ILE A 73 49.07 -7.02 14.33
CA ILE A 73 47.80 -7.32 15.01
C ILE A 73 46.65 -6.71 14.23
N LEU A 74 46.72 -5.42 13.88
CA LEU A 74 45.69 -4.71 13.10
C LEU A 74 45.38 -5.46 11.81
N TYR A 75 46.40 -5.84 11.04
CA TYR A 75 46.25 -6.61 9.80
C TYR A 75 45.48 -7.92 10.01
N LYS A 76 45.76 -8.67 11.08
CA LYS A 76 45.11 -9.96 11.37
C LYS A 76 43.72 -9.83 11.97
N THR A 77 43.46 -8.76 12.73
CA THR A 77 42.20 -8.58 13.45
C THR A 77 41.17 -7.77 12.67
N PHE A 78 41.58 -7.01 11.65
CA PHE A 78 40.67 -6.17 10.85
C PHE A 78 39.42 -6.91 10.35
N PRO A 79 39.50 -8.14 9.81
CA PRO A 79 38.31 -8.91 9.42
C PRO A 79 37.29 -9.09 10.56
N LYS A 80 37.75 -9.24 11.80
CA LYS A 80 36.86 -9.41 12.96
C LYS A 80 36.07 -8.13 13.27
N TRP A 81 36.59 -6.96 12.90
CA TRP A 81 35.90 -5.69 13.11
C TRP A 81 34.77 -5.48 12.10
N MET A 82 34.84 -6.12 10.93
CA MET A 82 33.78 -6.05 9.92
C MET A 82 32.49 -6.76 10.36
N SER A 83 32.57 -7.61 11.39
CA SER A 83 31.43 -8.26 12.03
C SER A 83 30.93 -7.53 13.27
N ASP A 84 31.38 -6.29 13.52
CA ASP A 84 30.86 -5.47 14.61
C ASP A 84 29.42 -5.05 14.28
N ILE A 85 28.48 -5.35 15.19
CA ILE A 85 27.04 -5.12 15.03
C ILE A 85 26.67 -3.66 14.68
N THR A 86 27.57 -2.72 14.98
CA THR A 86 27.35 -1.30 14.70
C THR A 86 27.61 -0.91 13.24
N ILE A 87 28.26 -1.78 12.46
CA ILE A 87 28.66 -1.49 11.06
C ILE A 87 28.47 -2.66 10.10
N ASP A 88 28.23 -3.89 10.56
CA ASP A 88 28.11 -5.08 9.70
C ASP A 88 26.99 -4.95 8.64
N HIS A 89 25.85 -4.37 9.01
CA HIS A 89 24.73 -4.10 8.12
C HIS A 89 25.01 -3.05 7.05
N LEU A 90 26.05 -2.22 7.23
CA LEU A 90 26.47 -1.19 6.26
C LEU A 90 27.50 -1.71 5.25
N ILE A 91 28.09 -2.88 5.52
CA ILE A 91 29.16 -3.46 4.72
C ILE A 91 28.55 -4.51 3.79
N ASP A 92 28.83 -4.37 2.50
CA ASP A 92 28.53 -5.41 1.52
C ASP A 92 29.61 -6.51 1.59
N SER A 93 30.85 -6.11 1.36
CA SER A 93 32.00 -7.01 1.29
C SER A 93 33.31 -6.27 1.58
N TYR A 94 34.40 -7.01 1.74
CA TYR A 94 35.72 -6.40 1.82
C TYR A 94 36.77 -7.29 1.14
N ILE A 95 37.78 -6.63 0.57
CA ILE A 95 38.86 -7.26 -0.19
C ILE A 95 40.16 -7.04 0.61
N GLN A 96 40.89 -8.14 0.86
CA GLN A 96 42.20 -8.09 1.47
C GLN A 96 43.28 -7.95 0.38
N CYS A 97 44.01 -6.83 0.38
CA CYS A 97 45.19 -6.65 -0.47
C CYS A 97 46.45 -6.60 0.43
N ASN A 98 47.65 -6.65 -0.17
CA ASN A 98 48.90 -6.59 0.57
C ASN A 98 49.07 -5.23 1.28
N GLY A 99 48.85 -5.22 2.60
CA GLY A 99 49.07 -4.03 3.44
C GLY A 99 47.82 -3.18 3.71
N PHE A 100 46.68 -3.51 3.13
CA PHE A 100 45.43 -2.76 3.29
C PHE A 100 44.18 -3.62 3.03
N TYR A 101 43.03 -3.12 3.48
CA TYR A 101 41.71 -3.67 3.14
C TYR A 101 40.90 -2.63 2.36
N LEU A 102 40.22 -3.05 1.31
CA LEU A 102 39.21 -2.25 0.61
C LEU A 102 37.84 -2.73 1.07
N VAL A 103 37.12 -1.88 1.81
CA VAL A 103 35.77 -2.16 2.30
C VAL A 103 34.77 -1.58 1.30
N ILE A 104 33.82 -2.40 0.89
CA ILE A 104 32.71 -2.02 0.01
C ILE A 104 31.47 -1.87 0.90
N LEU A 105 30.90 -0.67 0.88
CA LEU A 105 29.71 -0.32 1.65
C LEU A 105 28.48 -0.47 0.75
N LYS A 106 27.37 -0.90 1.36
CA LYS A 106 26.07 -0.95 0.69
C LYS A 106 25.67 0.46 0.27
N SER A 107 25.09 0.57 -0.91
CA SER A 107 24.43 1.80 -1.34
C SER A 107 23.09 2.00 -0.63
N SER A 108 22.60 3.25 -0.55
CA SER A 108 21.26 3.53 -0.02
C SER A 108 20.18 2.72 -0.75
N ASP A 109 20.30 2.58 -2.07
CA ASP A 109 19.38 1.79 -2.91
C ASP A 109 19.41 0.29 -2.56
N GLU A 110 20.56 -0.27 -2.18
CA GLU A 110 20.67 -1.67 -1.76
C GLU A 110 20.06 -1.91 -0.38
N LEU A 111 20.18 -0.94 0.53
CA LEU A 111 19.53 -1.00 1.84
C LEU A 111 18.02 -0.84 1.72
N GLU A 112 17.53 0.07 0.88
CA GLU A 112 16.11 0.21 0.59
C GLU A 112 15.56 -1.07 -0.05
N LYS A 113 16.26 -1.67 -1.00
CA LYS A 113 15.88 -2.99 -1.56
C LYS A 113 15.94 -4.11 -0.54
N GLU A 114 16.90 -4.12 0.39
CA GLU A 114 16.92 -5.11 1.47
C GLU A 114 15.78 -4.91 2.46
N LEU A 115 15.40 -3.67 2.76
CA LEU A 115 14.25 -3.30 3.57
C LEU A 115 12.92 -3.68 2.89
N GLU A 116 12.80 -3.43 1.58
CA GLU A 116 11.69 -3.90 0.75
C GLU A 116 11.64 -5.43 0.71
N ASN A 117 12.78 -6.11 0.53
CA ASN A 117 12.86 -7.57 0.55
C ASN A 117 12.58 -8.18 1.92
N THR A 118 12.84 -7.47 3.03
CA THR A 118 12.44 -7.91 4.37
C THR A 118 10.94 -7.75 4.61
N PHE A 119 10.31 -6.73 4.03
CA PHE A 119 8.86 -6.55 4.06
C PHE A 119 8.11 -7.69 3.34
N PHE A 120 8.77 -8.36 2.38
CA PHE A 120 8.24 -9.51 1.64
C PHE A 120 8.81 -10.87 2.06
N ASP A 121 9.55 -10.98 3.19
CA ASP A 121 9.98 -12.30 3.67
C ASP A 121 8.76 -13.10 4.13
N ILE A 122 8.38 -14.07 3.31
CA ILE A 122 7.26 -14.98 3.54
C ILE A 122 7.31 -15.67 4.91
N ASN A 123 8.50 -15.90 5.48
CA ASN A 123 8.60 -16.54 6.79
C ASN A 123 8.17 -15.61 7.92
N ILE A 124 8.50 -14.32 7.82
CA ILE A 124 8.06 -13.30 8.76
C ILE A 124 6.55 -13.14 8.66
N ILE A 125 6.01 -13.00 7.44
CA ILE A 125 4.57 -12.89 7.21
C ILE A 125 3.82 -14.11 7.75
N LYS A 126 4.35 -15.33 7.54
CA LYS A 126 3.75 -16.55 8.10
C LYS A 126 3.76 -16.58 9.62
N GLN A 127 4.82 -16.08 10.25
CA GLN A 127 4.92 -16.01 11.70
C GLN A 127 3.90 -15.01 12.24
N GLU A 128 3.88 -13.78 11.75
CA GLU A 128 2.93 -12.74 12.18
C GLU A 128 1.47 -13.16 11.96
N ALA A 129 1.18 -13.79 10.80
CA ALA A 129 -0.15 -14.30 10.52
C ALA A 129 -0.56 -15.40 11.51
N SER A 130 0.39 -16.24 11.93
CA SER A 130 0.18 -17.29 12.94
C SER A 130 0.01 -16.73 14.36
N ASP A 131 0.69 -15.63 14.66
CA ASP A 131 0.57 -14.88 15.92
C ASP A 131 -0.73 -14.09 16.03
N GLY A 132 -1.52 -14.03 14.94
CA GLY A 132 -2.87 -13.47 14.93
C GLY A 132 -2.98 -12.09 14.27
N GLY A 133 -1.90 -11.56 13.70
CA GLY A 133 -1.92 -10.30 12.96
C GLY A 133 -2.84 -10.37 11.75
N ASP A 134 -3.94 -9.63 11.78
CA ASP A 134 -4.99 -9.65 10.76
C ASP A 134 -4.49 -9.14 9.40
N GLU A 135 -3.62 -8.12 9.40
CA GLU A 135 -2.97 -7.62 8.18
C GLU A 135 -2.01 -8.65 7.58
N ALA A 136 -1.20 -9.33 8.40
CA ALA A 136 -0.32 -10.40 7.92
C ALA A 136 -1.12 -11.60 7.38
N GLN A 137 -2.27 -11.91 7.98
CA GLN A 137 -3.19 -12.92 7.46
C GLN A 137 -3.81 -12.51 6.11
N LEU A 138 -4.15 -11.22 5.93
CA LEU A 138 -4.62 -10.68 4.65
C LEU A 138 -3.54 -10.83 3.57
N ILE A 139 -2.33 -10.35 3.85
CA ILE A 139 -1.18 -10.41 2.93
C ILE A 139 -0.87 -11.86 2.56
N LEU A 140 -0.77 -12.75 3.55
CA LEU A 140 -0.51 -14.17 3.29
C LEU A 140 -1.61 -14.81 2.43
N GLY A 141 -2.86 -14.41 2.66
CA GLY A 141 -4.00 -14.81 1.85
C GLY A 141 -3.85 -14.39 0.38
N LEU A 142 -3.50 -13.12 0.14
CA LEU A 142 -3.24 -12.57 -1.19
C LEU A 142 -2.05 -13.27 -1.89
N MET A 143 -0.95 -13.48 -1.17
CA MET A 143 0.21 -14.21 -1.68
C MET A 143 -0.16 -15.61 -2.19
N TYR A 144 -1.02 -16.33 -1.47
CA TYR A 144 -1.53 -17.63 -1.93
C TYR A 144 -2.54 -17.52 -3.10
N LEU A 145 -3.28 -16.41 -3.25
CA LEU A 145 -4.15 -16.19 -4.41
C LEU A 145 -3.34 -15.95 -5.69
N ASP A 146 -2.31 -15.11 -5.59
CA ASP A 146 -1.56 -14.64 -6.75
C ASP A 146 -0.36 -15.53 -7.06
N GLY A 147 0.14 -16.26 -6.07
CA GLY A 147 1.34 -17.09 -6.19
C GLY A 147 2.64 -16.31 -6.03
N GLU A 148 2.59 -15.16 -5.36
CA GLU A 148 3.75 -14.32 -5.08
C GLU A 148 4.47 -14.84 -3.81
N GLY A 149 5.75 -15.17 -3.92
CA GLY A 149 6.54 -15.75 -2.83
C GLY A 149 6.13 -17.16 -2.38
N VAL A 150 4.95 -17.66 -2.78
CA VAL A 150 4.42 -19.00 -2.49
C VAL A 150 3.76 -19.61 -3.72
N LYS A 151 3.67 -20.95 -3.77
CA LYS A 151 2.87 -21.61 -4.81
C LYS A 151 1.39 -21.25 -4.63
N LYS A 152 0.76 -20.73 -5.68
CA LYS A 152 -0.68 -20.43 -5.73
C LYS A 152 -1.51 -21.57 -5.16
N ASN A 153 -2.35 -21.26 -4.18
CA ASN A 153 -3.22 -22.21 -3.49
C ASN A 153 -4.47 -21.51 -2.94
N ILE A 154 -5.58 -21.67 -3.66
CA ILE A 154 -6.87 -21.04 -3.32
C ILE A 154 -7.38 -21.48 -1.94
N ASN A 155 -7.14 -22.72 -1.52
CA ASN A 155 -7.63 -23.20 -0.23
C ASN A 155 -6.88 -22.56 0.94
N GLU A 156 -5.55 -22.41 0.84
CA GLU A 156 -4.77 -21.71 1.86
C GLU A 156 -5.08 -20.21 1.84
N ALA A 157 -5.24 -19.61 0.66
CA ALA A 157 -5.68 -18.23 0.53
C ALA A 157 -6.99 -17.97 1.29
N LEU A 158 -8.04 -18.73 0.99
CA LEU A 158 -9.35 -18.56 1.63
C LEU A 158 -9.28 -18.77 3.14
N LYS A 159 -8.45 -19.70 3.62
CA LYS A 159 -8.25 -19.95 5.04
C LYS A 159 -7.64 -18.74 5.75
N TRP A 160 -6.59 -18.13 5.19
CA TRP A 160 -5.94 -16.96 5.78
C TRP A 160 -6.81 -15.70 5.67
N LEU A 161 -7.46 -15.49 4.52
CA LEU A 161 -8.39 -14.38 4.33
C LEU A 161 -9.61 -14.48 5.26
N THR A 162 -10.14 -15.69 5.48
CA THR A 162 -11.24 -15.91 6.45
C THR A 162 -10.79 -15.53 7.85
N LYS A 163 -9.62 -15.97 8.30
CA LYS A 163 -9.08 -15.59 9.62
C LYS A 163 -8.93 -14.07 9.76
N SER A 164 -8.36 -13.42 8.75
CA SER A 164 -8.19 -11.96 8.74
C SER A 164 -9.54 -11.24 8.84
N ALA A 165 -10.52 -11.68 8.05
CA ALA A 165 -11.86 -11.13 8.04
C ALA A 165 -12.60 -11.35 9.37
N GLU A 166 -12.47 -12.54 9.98
CA GLU A 166 -13.02 -12.87 11.31
C GLU A 166 -12.37 -12.05 12.43
N ASN A 167 -11.09 -11.69 12.29
CA ASN A 167 -10.37 -10.78 13.19
C ASN A 167 -10.75 -9.31 13.00
N GLY A 168 -11.67 -9.00 12.08
CA GLY A 168 -12.20 -7.65 11.89
C GLY A 168 -11.55 -6.86 10.77
N ASN A 169 -10.59 -7.42 10.02
CA ASN A 169 -9.95 -6.70 8.92
C ASN A 169 -10.97 -6.40 7.80
N VAL A 170 -11.27 -5.11 7.61
CA VAL A 170 -12.28 -4.63 6.65
C VAL A 170 -11.92 -5.00 5.21
N ASN A 171 -10.63 -4.91 4.84
CA ASN A 171 -10.17 -5.24 3.50
C ASN A 171 -10.34 -6.74 3.21
N ALA A 172 -10.03 -7.59 4.19
CA ALA A 172 -10.27 -9.03 4.08
C ALA A 172 -11.77 -9.37 3.97
N GLN A 173 -12.63 -8.69 4.72
CA GLN A 173 -14.09 -8.86 4.60
C GLN A 173 -14.59 -8.47 3.21
N ILE A 174 -14.17 -7.32 2.67
CA ILE A 174 -14.52 -6.88 1.31
C ILE A 174 -14.05 -7.91 0.28
N LEU A 175 -12.79 -8.34 0.37
CA LEU A 175 -12.21 -9.32 -0.56
C LEU A 175 -12.93 -10.67 -0.47
N MET A 176 -13.24 -11.16 0.72
CA MET A 176 -14.02 -12.38 0.91
C MET A 176 -15.42 -12.25 0.32
N GLY A 177 -16.05 -11.07 0.44
CA GLY A 177 -17.30 -10.75 -0.23
C GLY A 177 -17.21 -10.86 -1.75
N GLN A 178 -16.17 -10.29 -2.35
CA GLN A 178 -15.91 -10.34 -3.79
C GLN A 178 -15.66 -11.77 -4.28
N LEU A 179 -14.75 -12.50 -3.62
CA LEU A 179 -14.45 -13.91 -3.93
C LEU A 179 -15.71 -14.77 -3.87
N CYS A 180 -16.60 -14.52 -2.90
CA CYS A 180 -17.88 -15.20 -2.83
C CYS A 180 -18.75 -14.90 -4.05
N PHE A 181 -18.87 -13.64 -4.50
CA PHE A 181 -19.68 -13.31 -5.69
C PHE A 181 -19.19 -13.98 -6.98
N ASP A 182 -17.86 -14.05 -7.13
CA ASP A 182 -17.19 -14.71 -8.24
C ASP A 182 -17.30 -16.25 -8.16
N GLY A 183 -17.80 -16.78 -7.03
CA GLY A 183 -18.00 -18.21 -6.81
C GLY A 183 -16.72 -18.96 -6.43
N VAL A 184 -15.66 -18.25 -6.03
CA VAL A 184 -14.38 -18.84 -5.64
C VAL A 184 -14.51 -19.50 -4.28
N GLY A 185 -14.27 -20.82 -4.21
CA GLY A 185 -14.28 -21.59 -2.96
C GLY A 185 -15.62 -21.68 -2.23
N VAL A 186 -16.72 -21.33 -2.91
CA VAL A 186 -18.07 -21.38 -2.35
C VAL A 186 -18.99 -22.19 -3.28
N ASN A 187 -19.94 -22.90 -2.68
CA ASN A 187 -21.03 -23.49 -3.45
C ASN A 187 -21.83 -22.38 -4.14
N ILE A 188 -21.93 -22.43 -5.47
CA ILE A 188 -22.62 -21.42 -6.30
C ILE A 188 -24.01 -21.02 -5.77
N LYS A 189 -24.75 -21.96 -5.14
CA LYS A 189 -26.08 -21.71 -4.57
C LYS A 189 -26.08 -20.83 -3.32
N LYS A 190 -24.93 -20.71 -2.63
CA LYS A 190 -24.74 -19.96 -1.39
C LYS A 190 -23.91 -18.69 -1.59
N LYS A 191 -23.50 -18.40 -2.82
CA LYS A 191 -22.54 -17.35 -3.15
C LYS A 191 -23.01 -15.97 -2.67
N ASP A 192 -24.26 -15.63 -2.96
CA ASP A 192 -24.82 -14.32 -2.61
C ASP A 192 -25.02 -14.18 -1.10
N ALA A 193 -25.38 -15.27 -0.40
CA ALA A 193 -25.59 -15.25 1.06
C ALA A 193 -24.26 -15.09 1.81
N ARG A 194 -23.18 -15.73 1.33
CA ARG A 194 -21.85 -15.54 1.90
C ARG A 194 -21.26 -14.17 1.57
N ALA A 195 -21.46 -13.70 0.34
CA ALA A 195 -21.04 -12.36 -0.04
C ALA A 195 -21.74 -11.31 0.83
N PHE A 196 -23.06 -11.43 0.98
CA PHE A 196 -23.85 -10.57 1.87
C PHE A 196 -23.28 -10.55 3.29
N HIS A 197 -22.98 -11.71 3.87
CA HIS A 197 -22.42 -11.80 5.22
C HIS A 197 -21.14 -10.96 5.38
N TRP A 198 -20.17 -11.14 4.48
CA TRP A 198 -18.90 -10.43 4.57
C TRP A 198 -19.01 -8.93 4.28
N PHE A 199 -19.78 -8.55 3.26
CA PHE A 199 -20.03 -7.12 3.00
C PHE A 199 -20.81 -6.47 4.13
N HIS A 200 -21.72 -7.18 4.78
CA HIS A 200 -22.45 -6.66 5.93
C HIS A 200 -21.50 -6.33 7.09
N MET A 201 -20.56 -7.22 7.41
CA MET A 201 -19.55 -6.94 8.43
C MET A 201 -18.70 -5.71 8.08
N ALA A 202 -18.24 -5.59 6.84
CA ALA A 202 -17.48 -4.42 6.39
C ALA A 202 -18.32 -3.13 6.45
N ALA A 203 -19.60 -3.21 6.06
CA ALA A 203 -20.53 -2.08 6.11
C ALA A 203 -20.82 -1.61 7.54
N GLU A 204 -20.92 -2.54 8.49
CA GLU A 204 -21.06 -2.26 9.93
C GLU A 204 -19.83 -1.53 10.49
N GLN A 205 -18.65 -1.80 9.95
CA GLN A 205 -17.41 -1.09 10.27
C GLN A 205 -17.26 0.27 9.58
N GLY A 206 -18.24 0.67 8.76
CA GLY A 206 -18.30 1.99 8.15
C GLY A 206 -17.85 2.05 6.69
N ASP A 207 -17.41 0.93 6.09
CA ASP A 207 -16.96 0.95 4.69
C ASP A 207 -18.09 1.36 3.74
N VAL A 208 -17.86 2.46 3.04
CA VAL A 208 -18.87 3.14 2.21
C VAL A 208 -19.31 2.26 1.03
N ASN A 209 -18.36 1.57 0.39
CA ASN A 209 -18.64 0.71 -0.76
C ASN A 209 -19.42 -0.53 -0.33
N ALA A 210 -19.06 -1.13 0.80
CA ALA A 210 -19.78 -2.24 1.40
C ALA A 210 -21.20 -1.85 1.80
N GLN A 211 -21.41 -0.65 2.36
CA GLN A 211 -22.75 -0.12 2.65
C GLN A 211 -23.61 -0.02 1.39
N LEU A 212 -23.04 0.49 0.29
CA LEU A 212 -23.72 0.56 -1.00
C LEU A 212 -24.08 -0.84 -1.52
N ILE A 213 -23.13 -1.79 -1.48
CA ILE A 213 -23.33 -3.17 -1.91
C ILE A 213 -24.42 -3.86 -1.08
N VAL A 214 -24.36 -3.77 0.25
CA VAL A 214 -25.36 -4.34 1.17
C VAL A 214 -26.75 -3.77 0.88
N GLY A 215 -26.83 -2.44 0.65
CA GLY A 215 -28.06 -1.79 0.22
C GLY A 215 -28.63 -2.41 -1.06
N HIS A 216 -27.81 -2.61 -2.09
CA HIS A 216 -28.23 -3.25 -3.34
C HIS A 216 -28.69 -4.70 -3.14
N LEU A 217 -27.96 -5.49 -2.36
CA LEU A 217 -28.30 -6.89 -2.10
C LEU A 217 -29.65 -7.02 -1.40
N LEU A 218 -29.92 -6.18 -0.40
CA LEU A 218 -31.22 -6.14 0.28
C LEU A 218 -32.34 -5.63 -0.64
N TYR A 219 -32.05 -4.66 -1.49
CA TYR A 219 -33.03 -4.11 -2.45
C TYR A 219 -33.46 -5.17 -3.48
N GLU A 220 -32.52 -6.00 -3.94
CA GLU A 220 -32.76 -7.06 -4.91
C GLU A 220 -33.21 -8.37 -4.27
N GLY A 221 -32.99 -8.56 -2.96
CA GLY A 221 -33.17 -9.85 -2.29
C GLY A 221 -32.11 -10.88 -2.64
N LYS A 222 -30.89 -10.43 -2.97
CA LYS A 222 -29.74 -11.32 -3.17
C LYS A 222 -29.05 -11.56 -1.83
N GLY A 223 -28.77 -12.83 -1.53
CA GLY A 223 -28.16 -13.23 -0.27
C GLY A 223 -29.11 -13.33 0.93
N GLY A 224 -30.41 -13.17 0.70
CA GLY A 224 -31.45 -13.28 1.72
C GLY A 224 -32.82 -12.93 1.17
N ASN A 225 -33.71 -12.42 2.03
CA ASN A 225 -35.00 -11.89 1.60
C ASN A 225 -34.87 -10.41 1.23
N LYS A 226 -35.61 -10.00 0.19
CA LYS A 226 -35.70 -8.58 -0.18
C LYS A 226 -36.22 -7.74 0.98
N ASN A 227 -35.48 -6.70 1.36
CA ASN A 227 -35.85 -5.75 2.42
C ASN A 227 -35.51 -4.31 2.01
N VAL A 228 -36.45 -3.65 1.33
CA VAL A 228 -36.25 -2.30 0.78
C VAL A 228 -36.09 -1.24 1.89
N ASN A 229 -36.75 -1.42 3.04
CA ASN A 229 -36.65 -0.49 4.18
C ASN A 229 -35.25 -0.52 4.80
N GLU A 230 -34.63 -1.71 4.86
CA GLU A 230 -33.27 -1.85 5.37
C GLU A 230 -32.23 -1.43 4.33
N ALA A 231 -32.46 -1.73 3.05
CA ALA A 231 -31.66 -1.20 1.95
C ALA A 231 -31.57 0.33 2.01
N PHE A 232 -32.71 1.01 2.23
CA PHE A 232 -32.76 2.46 2.40
C PHE A 232 -31.80 2.96 3.48
N LYS A 233 -31.76 2.30 4.65
CA LYS A 233 -30.89 2.70 5.75
C LYS A 233 -29.41 2.59 5.39
N TRP A 234 -29.03 1.54 4.66
CA TRP A 234 -27.66 1.36 4.20
C TRP A 234 -27.26 2.39 3.14
N PHE A 235 -28.15 2.66 2.17
CA PHE A 235 -27.91 3.74 1.21
C PHE A 235 -27.84 5.12 1.89
N GLU A 236 -28.68 5.39 2.89
CA GLU A 236 -28.64 6.66 3.62
C GLU A 236 -27.32 6.82 4.37
N LYS A 237 -26.80 5.77 5.03
CA LYS A 237 -25.46 5.78 5.64
C LYS A 237 -24.35 6.11 4.62
N ALA A 238 -24.33 5.43 3.47
CA ALA A 238 -23.32 5.69 2.43
C ALA A 238 -23.44 7.12 1.86
N ALA A 239 -24.67 7.61 1.68
CA ALA A 239 -24.95 8.96 1.19
C ALA A 239 -24.51 10.05 2.18
N GLU A 240 -24.66 9.79 3.48
CA GLU A 240 -24.17 10.66 4.56
C GLU A 240 -22.64 10.73 4.61
N GLN A 241 -21.95 9.68 4.16
CA GLN A 241 -20.50 9.65 3.95
C GLN A 241 -20.05 10.25 2.60
N ASN A 242 -20.92 11.00 1.94
CA ASN A 242 -20.70 11.65 0.64
C ASN A 242 -20.53 10.72 -0.56
N GLU A 243 -20.96 9.46 -0.47
CA GLU A 243 -20.99 8.58 -1.65
C GLU A 243 -22.06 9.06 -2.65
N VAL A 244 -21.60 9.41 -3.83
CA VAL A 244 -22.35 10.21 -4.81
C VAL A 244 -23.51 9.40 -5.41
N ASN A 245 -23.31 8.11 -5.66
CA ASN A 245 -24.35 7.23 -6.19
C ASN A 245 -25.45 6.97 -5.14
N ALA A 246 -25.08 6.78 -3.88
CA ALA A 246 -25.97 6.58 -2.75
C ALA A 246 -26.84 7.81 -2.52
N GLN A 247 -26.27 9.02 -2.62
CA GLN A 247 -27.04 10.27 -2.56
C GLN A 247 -28.12 10.31 -3.65
N PHE A 248 -27.77 9.91 -4.87
CA PHE A 248 -28.74 9.84 -5.96
C PHE A 248 -29.80 8.76 -5.73
N ILE A 249 -29.41 7.56 -5.28
CA ILE A 249 -30.32 6.44 -4.94
C ILE A 249 -31.31 6.87 -3.84
N VAL A 250 -30.82 7.43 -2.73
CA VAL A 250 -31.65 7.91 -1.61
C VAL A 250 -32.62 8.98 -2.09
N SER A 251 -32.17 9.88 -2.98
CA SER A 251 -33.06 10.88 -3.57
C SER A 251 -34.22 10.26 -4.33
N ARG A 252 -33.95 9.20 -5.10
CA ARG A 252 -34.94 8.47 -5.90
C ARG A 252 -35.90 7.68 -5.00
N MET A 253 -35.39 7.06 -3.94
CA MET A 253 -36.22 6.35 -2.95
C MET A 253 -37.17 7.30 -2.22
N TYR A 254 -36.72 8.50 -1.83
CA TYR A 254 -37.61 9.53 -1.28
C TYR A 254 -38.63 10.04 -2.31
N PHE A 255 -38.26 10.17 -3.58
CA PHE A 255 -39.16 10.64 -4.62
C PHE A 255 -40.29 9.63 -4.92
N ASN A 256 -39.96 8.33 -4.92
CA ASN A 256 -40.90 7.24 -5.21
C ASN A 256 -41.60 6.66 -3.97
N GLY A 257 -41.11 6.93 -2.76
CA GLY A 257 -41.58 6.28 -1.53
C GLY A 257 -41.18 4.80 -1.44
N GLU A 258 -40.03 4.44 -2.01
CA GLU A 258 -39.53 3.05 -2.00
C GLU A 258 -38.92 2.71 -0.64
N GLY A 259 -39.60 1.87 0.15
CA GLY A 259 -39.13 1.45 1.47
C GLY A 259 -39.09 2.56 2.53
N ILE A 260 -39.62 3.73 2.21
CA ILE A 260 -39.71 4.90 3.09
C ILE A 260 -40.90 5.76 2.67
N HIS A 261 -41.37 6.63 3.56
CA HIS A 261 -42.43 7.58 3.18
C HIS A 261 -41.92 8.57 2.12
N GLN A 262 -42.72 8.75 1.07
CA GLN A 262 -42.41 9.67 -0.03
C GLN A 262 -42.22 11.10 0.48
N SER A 263 -41.19 11.79 -0.01
CA SER A 263 -40.93 13.19 0.32
C SER A 263 -40.13 13.89 -0.78
N ASN A 264 -40.83 14.63 -1.64
CA ASN A 264 -40.21 15.44 -2.69
C ASN A 264 -39.22 16.49 -2.14
N LYS A 265 -39.48 17.01 -0.92
CA LYS A 265 -38.58 17.94 -0.24
C LYS A 265 -37.25 17.29 0.14
N LYS A 266 -37.29 16.08 0.71
CA LYS A 266 -36.06 15.33 1.06
C LYS A 266 -35.34 14.86 -0.21
N ALA A 267 -36.08 14.36 -1.21
CA ALA A 267 -35.53 13.99 -2.51
C ALA A 267 -34.75 15.16 -3.15
N SER A 268 -35.37 16.36 -3.20
CA SER A 268 -34.74 17.57 -3.74
C SER A 268 -33.45 17.96 -3.01
N LYS A 269 -33.40 17.75 -1.68
CA LYS A 269 -32.18 18.01 -0.89
C LYS A 269 -31.05 17.05 -1.26
N TRP A 270 -31.36 15.77 -1.44
CA TRP A 270 -30.38 14.77 -1.84
C TRP A 270 -29.94 14.91 -3.29
N ILE A 271 -30.85 15.25 -4.22
CA ILE A 271 -30.50 15.62 -5.61
C ILE A 271 -29.49 16.75 -5.62
N ARG A 272 -29.73 17.81 -4.82
CA ARG A 272 -28.82 18.94 -4.74
C ARG A 272 -27.42 18.50 -4.29
N ARG A 273 -27.33 17.70 -3.23
CA ARG A 273 -26.05 17.16 -2.73
C ARG A 273 -25.33 16.30 -3.78
N ALA A 274 -26.05 15.36 -4.41
CA ALA A 274 -25.49 14.50 -5.45
C ALA A 274 -24.98 15.33 -6.64
N ALA A 275 -25.72 16.35 -7.05
CA ALA A 275 -25.34 17.24 -8.14
C ALA A 275 -24.09 18.08 -7.81
N GLU A 276 -24.06 18.64 -6.60
CA GLU A 276 -22.91 19.38 -6.07
C GLU A 276 -21.65 18.51 -5.97
N ASN A 277 -21.82 17.22 -5.66
CA ASN A 277 -20.75 16.23 -5.62
C ASN A 277 -20.45 15.55 -6.98
N GLY A 278 -21.06 16.01 -8.07
CA GLY A 278 -20.66 15.60 -9.41
C GLY A 278 -21.58 14.61 -10.13
N HIS A 279 -22.63 14.07 -9.52
CA HIS A 279 -23.48 13.06 -10.18
C HIS A 279 -24.15 13.63 -11.44
N PRO A 280 -23.90 13.10 -12.66
CA PRO A 280 -24.39 13.69 -13.90
C PRO A 280 -25.92 13.74 -13.99
N ASP A 281 -26.61 12.63 -13.65
CA ASP A 281 -28.08 12.62 -13.65
C ASP A 281 -28.68 13.60 -12.62
N ALA A 282 -28.07 13.73 -11.43
CA ALA A 282 -28.54 14.65 -10.43
C ALA A 282 -28.32 16.11 -10.86
N GLN A 283 -27.20 16.41 -11.53
CA GLN A 283 -26.95 17.73 -12.11
C GLN A 283 -27.97 18.07 -13.19
N PHE A 284 -28.29 17.13 -14.08
CA PHE A 284 -29.35 17.30 -15.06
C PHE A 284 -30.71 17.57 -14.40
N ILE A 285 -31.08 16.79 -13.39
CA ILE A 285 -32.33 16.98 -12.64
C ILE A 285 -32.34 18.33 -11.92
N LEU A 286 -31.23 18.74 -11.31
CA LEU A 286 -31.11 20.04 -10.66
C LEU A 286 -31.24 21.19 -11.68
N GLY A 287 -30.70 21.03 -12.89
CA GLY A 287 -30.93 21.95 -14.01
C GLY A 287 -32.42 22.09 -14.35
N ARG A 288 -33.13 20.96 -14.45
CA ARG A 288 -34.60 20.95 -14.67
C ARG A 288 -35.35 21.62 -13.53
N MET A 289 -34.94 21.38 -12.28
CA MET A 289 -35.51 22.03 -11.10
C MET A 289 -35.38 23.55 -11.17
N TYR A 290 -34.21 24.07 -11.56
CA TYR A 290 -34.02 25.51 -11.76
C TYR A 290 -34.82 26.07 -12.95
N ALA A 291 -34.93 25.34 -14.06
CA ALA A 291 -35.73 25.77 -15.22
C ALA A 291 -37.23 25.88 -14.87
N LYS A 292 -37.74 24.92 -14.08
CA LYS A 292 -39.17 24.85 -13.70
C LYS A 292 -39.51 25.58 -12.40
N GLY A 293 -38.52 25.91 -11.57
CA GLY A 293 -38.72 26.49 -10.25
C GLY A 293 -39.19 25.48 -9.21
N GLU A 294 -38.97 24.18 -9.45
CA GLU A 294 -39.38 23.08 -8.58
C GLU A 294 -38.29 22.79 -7.55
N GLY A 295 -38.62 22.80 -6.25
CA GLY A 295 -37.63 22.50 -5.19
C GLY A 295 -36.49 23.51 -5.05
N VAL A 296 -36.61 24.69 -5.67
CA VAL A 296 -35.71 25.85 -5.60
C VAL A 296 -36.48 27.11 -5.21
N LYS A 297 -35.77 28.19 -4.83
CA LYS A 297 -36.43 29.45 -4.40
C LYS A 297 -37.27 30.11 -5.51
N ARG A 298 -36.80 30.04 -6.75
CA ARG A 298 -37.46 30.58 -7.95
C ARG A 298 -36.86 29.94 -9.20
N LYS A 299 -37.58 30.06 -10.32
CA LYS A 299 -37.04 29.76 -11.65
C LYS A 299 -35.76 30.56 -11.90
N ASN A 300 -34.74 29.92 -12.48
CA ASN A 300 -33.48 30.56 -12.86
C ASN A 300 -32.89 29.84 -14.07
N ALA A 301 -33.02 30.44 -15.26
CA ALA A 301 -32.53 29.86 -16.51
C ALA A 301 -31.00 29.80 -16.56
N GLU A 302 -30.29 30.80 -16.02
CA GLU A 302 -28.83 30.83 -16.01
C GLU A 302 -28.25 29.67 -15.18
N GLU A 303 -28.81 29.44 -13.98
CA GLU A 303 -28.42 28.31 -13.15
C GLU A 303 -28.80 26.98 -13.80
N ALA A 304 -29.96 26.89 -14.45
CA ALA A 304 -30.34 25.69 -15.19
C ALA A 304 -29.31 25.33 -16.27
N ILE A 305 -28.91 26.30 -17.09
CA ILE A 305 -27.91 26.11 -18.15
C ILE A 305 -26.55 25.71 -17.55
N LYS A 306 -26.12 26.31 -16.43
CA LYS A 306 -24.88 25.91 -15.75
C LYS A 306 -24.88 24.44 -15.33
N TRP A 307 -25.98 23.98 -14.74
CA TRP A 307 -26.12 22.58 -14.32
C TRP A 307 -26.22 21.61 -15.51
N PHE A 308 -26.93 22.00 -16.58
CA PHE A 308 -26.95 21.22 -17.82
C PHE A 308 -25.57 21.09 -18.45
N LYS A 309 -24.78 22.18 -18.50
CA LYS A 309 -23.39 22.15 -18.98
C LYS A 309 -22.54 21.17 -18.19
N LYS A 310 -22.58 21.25 -16.85
CA LYS A 310 -21.84 20.29 -16.00
C LYS A 310 -22.21 18.83 -16.25
N ALA A 311 -23.49 18.53 -16.48
CA ALA A 311 -23.92 17.18 -16.80
C ALA A 311 -23.47 16.75 -18.21
N ALA A 312 -23.56 17.67 -19.20
CA ALA A 312 -23.13 17.44 -20.58
C ALA A 312 -21.62 17.19 -20.69
N ASP A 313 -20.81 17.94 -19.94
CA ASP A 313 -19.35 17.78 -19.88
C ASP A 313 -18.95 16.39 -19.34
N GLN A 314 -19.86 15.71 -18.63
CA GLN A 314 -19.70 14.35 -18.13
C GLN A 314 -20.38 13.30 -19.02
N GLY A 315 -20.82 13.68 -20.23
CA GLY A 315 -21.42 12.77 -21.21
C GLY A 315 -22.92 12.52 -21.05
N HIS A 316 -23.63 13.30 -20.22
CA HIS A 316 -25.09 13.15 -20.10
C HIS A 316 -25.80 13.60 -21.39
N LEU A 317 -26.30 12.63 -22.17
CA LEU A 317 -26.83 12.83 -23.52
C LEU A 317 -27.91 13.92 -23.61
N GLU A 318 -28.96 13.83 -22.80
CA GLU A 318 -30.04 14.84 -22.84
C GLU A 318 -29.56 16.24 -22.43
N ALA A 319 -28.53 16.31 -21.59
CA ALA A 319 -27.99 17.59 -21.16
C ALA A 319 -27.18 18.22 -22.30
N GLY A 320 -26.39 17.41 -23.02
CA GLY A 320 -25.67 17.80 -24.23
C GLY A 320 -26.59 18.41 -25.28
N ILE A 321 -27.69 17.71 -25.62
CA ILE A 321 -28.69 18.20 -26.57
C ILE A 321 -29.27 19.55 -26.12
N ILE A 322 -29.63 19.67 -24.84
CA ILE A 322 -30.14 20.95 -24.30
C ILE A 322 -29.08 22.04 -24.48
N THR A 323 -27.82 21.78 -24.11
CA THR A 323 -26.79 22.82 -24.20
C THR A 323 -26.45 23.23 -25.63
N GLU A 324 -26.56 22.33 -26.61
CA GLU A 324 -26.38 22.65 -28.03
C GLU A 324 -27.49 23.55 -28.60
N ILE A 325 -28.71 23.48 -28.04
CA ILE A 325 -29.84 24.32 -28.46
C ILE A 325 -29.73 25.74 -27.88
N TYR A 326 -29.07 25.91 -26.72
CA TYR A 326 -28.98 27.18 -25.98
C TYR A 326 -27.61 27.88 -26.07
N VAL A 327 -26.67 27.35 -26.87
CA VAL A 327 -25.40 27.99 -27.24
C VAL A 327 -25.50 28.53 -28.66
#